data_AF-A0AAN7YDJ8-F1
#
_entry.id   AF-A0AAN7YDJ8-F1
#
_cell.length_a   1.000
_cell.length_b   1.000
_cell.length_c   1.000
_cell.angle_alpha   90.00
_cell.angle_beta   90.00
_cell.angle_gamma   90.00
#
_symmetry.space_group_name_H-M   'P 1'
#
loop_
_entity.id
_entity.type
_entity.pdbx_description
1 polymer ?
#
loop_
_entity_poly.entity_id
_entity_poly.type
_entity_poly.pdbx_seq_one_letter_code
_entity_poly.pdbx_strand_id
1 'polypeptide(L)'
;MVDLVNANNKLRKISQAKRSRETTAKQLEKMECRHDATFPLWPPNVEKLIDNPEYLAFLASMKTDRVATFGVLDKKLQREVKRREERQAAAAARQSRCEKELEEMTAMSSLVSESDEEPEEDTNTVCPTSEGEPSHKRKKTGTNVFIPHDILSRPSVVSLATSSYH
;
A
#
# COMPACT_ATOMS: atom_id res chain seq x y z
N MET A 1 26.28 -21.90 -17.66
CA MET A 1 25.77 -21.00 -16.59
C MET A 1 24.50 -21.56 -15.96
N VAL A 2 23.48 -21.89 -16.77
CA VAL A 2 22.22 -22.52 -16.33
C VAL A 2 22.45 -23.82 -15.53
N ASP A 3 23.44 -24.65 -15.92
CA ASP A 3 23.74 -25.90 -15.22
C ASP A 3 24.30 -25.70 -13.81
N LEU A 4 25.09 -24.65 -13.59
CA LEU A 4 25.65 -24.32 -12.27
C LEU A 4 24.54 -23.87 -11.32
N VAL A 5 23.63 -23.01 -11.81
CA VAL A 5 22.45 -22.56 -11.07
C VAL A 5 21.54 -23.74 -10.73
N ASN A 6 21.31 -24.65 -11.69
CA ASN A 6 20.50 -25.86 -11.47
C ASN A 6 21.14 -26.81 -10.44
N ALA A 7 22.46 -26.98 -10.46
CA ALA A 7 23.19 -27.78 -9.48
C ALA A 7 23.10 -27.17 -8.07
N ASN A 8 23.26 -25.84 -7.95
CA ASN A 8 23.10 -25.10 -6.69
C ASN A 8 21.67 -25.25 -6.14
N ASN A 9 20.66 -25.06 -6.99
CA ASN A 9 19.26 -25.22 -6.60
C ASN A 9 18.94 -26.64 -6.09
N LYS A 10 19.55 -27.68 -6.68
CA LYS A 10 19.41 -29.06 -6.19
C LYS A 10 19.99 -29.22 -4.79
N LEU A 11 21.17 -28.67 -4.52
CA LEU A 11 21.79 -28.71 -3.18
C LEU A 11 20.98 -27.90 -2.14
N ARG A 12 20.40 -26.78 -2.55
CA ARG A 12 19.50 -25.97 -1.70
C ARG A 12 18.12 -26.60 -1.47
N LYS A 13 17.74 -27.65 -2.19
CA LYS A 13 16.52 -28.44 -1.90
C LYS A 13 16.75 -29.50 -0.82
N ILE A 14 18.00 -29.79 -0.46
CA ILE A 14 18.33 -30.72 0.62
C ILE A 14 17.88 -30.12 1.95
N SER A 15 17.24 -30.92 2.81
CA SER A 15 16.80 -30.48 4.15
C SER A 15 17.98 -30.09 5.04
N GLN A 16 17.75 -29.17 5.97
CA GLN A 16 18.81 -28.60 6.80
C GLN A 16 19.57 -29.66 7.62
N ALA A 17 18.84 -30.66 8.16
CA ALA A 17 19.43 -31.80 8.87
C ALA A 17 20.36 -32.68 8.01
N LYS A 18 20.17 -32.70 6.68
CA LYS A 18 21.03 -33.45 5.74
C LYS A 18 22.21 -32.62 5.23
N ARG A 19 22.16 -31.29 5.37
CA ARG A 19 23.26 -30.38 4.98
C ARG A 19 24.41 -30.39 5.98
N SER A 20 24.14 -30.66 7.25
CA SER A 20 25.16 -30.80 8.29
C SER A 20 25.99 -32.08 8.17
N ARG A 21 25.58 -33.04 7.32
CA ARG A 21 26.39 -34.21 7.01
C ARG A 21 27.64 -33.78 6.25
N GLU A 22 28.81 -34.25 6.70
CA GLU A 22 30.12 -33.80 6.21
C GLU A 22 30.28 -33.85 4.68
N THR A 23 29.76 -34.90 4.04
CA THR A 23 29.82 -35.06 2.58
C THR A 23 29.01 -34.00 1.84
N THR A 24 27.81 -33.67 2.34
CA THR A 24 26.95 -32.62 1.78
C THR A 24 27.53 -31.23 2.05
N ALA A 25 28.11 -31.01 3.24
CA ALA A 25 28.77 -29.76 3.59
C ALA A 25 29.96 -29.46 2.65
N LYS A 26 30.83 -30.45 2.40
CA LYS A 26 31.93 -30.35 1.43
C LYS A 26 31.44 -30.05 0.01
N GLN A 27 30.32 -30.63 -0.40
CA GLN A 27 29.72 -30.33 -1.71
C GLN A 27 29.18 -28.89 -1.78
N LEU A 28 28.55 -28.40 -0.70
CA LEU A 28 28.07 -27.03 -0.61
C LEU A 28 29.23 -26.03 -0.67
N GLU A 29 30.30 -26.25 0.08
CA GLU A 29 31.50 -25.42 0.07
C GLU A 29 32.16 -25.40 -1.31
N LYS A 30 32.34 -26.57 -1.94
CA LYS A 30 32.88 -26.65 -3.31
C LYS A 30 32.00 -25.90 -4.32
N MET A 31 30.68 -25.98 -4.14
CA MET A 31 29.73 -25.25 -4.97
C MET A 31 29.89 -23.74 -4.74
N GLU A 32 30.02 -23.31 -3.48
CA GLU A 32 30.20 -21.91 -3.08
C GLU A 32 31.47 -21.32 -3.71
N CYS A 33 32.61 -22.00 -3.58
CA CYS A 33 33.85 -21.60 -4.27
C CYS A 33 33.68 -21.50 -5.80
N ARG A 34 32.93 -22.42 -6.43
CA ARG A 34 32.64 -22.34 -7.87
C ARG A 34 31.75 -21.16 -8.21
N HIS A 35 30.79 -20.82 -7.35
CA HIS A 35 29.96 -19.64 -7.53
C HIS A 35 30.78 -18.37 -7.44
N ASP A 36 31.65 -18.24 -6.43
CA ASP A 36 32.51 -17.06 -6.27
C ASP A 36 33.49 -16.91 -7.44
N ALA A 37 34.02 -18.01 -7.96
CA ALA A 37 34.90 -18.00 -9.12
C ALA A 37 34.19 -17.68 -10.44
N THR A 38 32.94 -18.15 -10.61
CA THR A 38 32.17 -17.97 -11.86
C THR A 38 31.45 -16.63 -11.89
N PHE A 39 31.01 -16.16 -10.74
CA PHE A 39 30.29 -14.91 -10.54
C PHE A 39 31.01 -14.10 -9.46
N PRO A 40 32.20 -13.56 -9.76
CA PRO A 40 32.77 -12.55 -8.89
C PRO A 40 31.75 -11.42 -8.83
N LEU A 41 31.08 -11.30 -7.68
CA LEU A 41 30.02 -10.31 -7.45
C LEU A 41 30.49 -8.92 -7.88
N TRP A 42 31.79 -8.66 -7.71
CA TRP A 42 32.45 -7.45 -8.16
C TRP A 42 33.89 -7.73 -8.60
N PRO A 43 34.41 -7.00 -9.60
CA PRO A 43 35.84 -6.96 -9.86
C PRO A 43 36.61 -6.54 -8.59
N PRO A 44 37.83 -7.06 -8.34
CA PRO A 44 38.62 -6.68 -7.17
C PRO A 44 38.85 -5.17 -7.03
N ASN A 45 38.84 -4.46 -8.16
CA ASN A 45 39.07 -3.02 -8.24
C ASN A 45 37.79 -2.21 -8.47
N VAL A 46 36.59 -2.77 -8.25
CA VAL A 46 35.33 -2.10 -8.56
C VAL A 46 35.21 -0.70 -7.94
N GLU A 47 35.78 -0.50 -6.75
CA GLU A 47 35.76 0.78 -6.04
C GLU A 47 36.57 1.87 -6.75
N LYS A 48 37.54 1.47 -7.59
CA LYS A 48 38.33 2.37 -8.43
C LYS A 48 37.71 2.60 -9.80
N LEU A 49 36.74 1.76 -10.21
CA LEU A 49 36.01 1.90 -11.48
C LEU A 49 34.74 2.75 -11.32
N ILE A 50 34.25 2.92 -10.10
CA ILE A 50 33.05 3.70 -9.81
C ILE A 50 33.45 5.10 -9.36
N ASP A 51 33.23 6.08 -10.23
CA ASP A 51 33.53 7.48 -9.93
C ASP A 51 32.45 8.16 -9.07
N ASN A 52 31.22 7.62 -9.06
CA ASN A 52 30.10 8.21 -8.33
C ASN A 52 30.12 7.78 -6.84
N PRO A 53 30.22 8.73 -5.89
CA PRO A 53 30.24 8.42 -4.46
C PRO A 53 28.96 7.74 -3.95
N GLU A 54 27.80 7.98 -4.57
CA GLU A 54 26.55 7.32 -4.18
C GLU A 54 26.56 5.83 -4.51
N TYR A 55 27.18 5.47 -5.63
CA TYR A 55 27.33 4.07 -6.02
C TYR A 55 28.36 3.34 -5.16
N LEU A 56 29.40 4.04 -4.67
CA LEU A 56 30.31 3.49 -3.68
C LEU A 56 29.61 3.24 -2.34
N ALA A 57 28.77 4.18 -1.90
CA ALA A 57 27.96 4.00 -0.69
C ALA A 57 26.97 2.82 -0.84
N PHE A 58 26.31 2.72 -2.00
CA PHE A 58 25.44 1.59 -2.33
C PHE A 58 26.20 0.26 -2.35
N LEU A 59 27.39 0.22 -2.96
CA LEU A 59 28.25 -0.95 -3.01
C LEU A 59 28.68 -1.39 -1.60
N ALA A 60 29.06 -0.44 -0.73
CA ALA A 60 29.40 -0.72 0.66
C ALA A 60 28.20 -1.31 1.41
N SER A 61 27.01 -0.72 1.26
CA SER A 61 25.74 -1.20 1.84
C SER A 61 25.41 -2.64 1.39
N MET A 62 25.66 -2.96 0.12
CA MET A 62 25.48 -4.31 -0.44
C MET A 62 26.46 -5.34 0.13
N LYS A 63 27.70 -4.94 0.47
CA LYS A 63 28.74 -5.83 1.03
C LYS A 63 28.52 -6.15 2.51
N THR A 64 28.11 -5.18 3.33
CA THR A 64 28.01 -5.34 4.79
C THR A 64 26.66 -5.92 5.23
N ASP A 65 25.58 -5.22 4.94
CA ASP A 65 24.26 -5.50 5.55
C ASP A 65 23.31 -6.22 4.59
N ARG A 66 23.69 -6.39 3.31
CA ARG A 66 22.81 -6.87 2.23
C ARG A 66 21.50 -6.08 2.11
N VAL A 67 21.44 -4.89 2.70
CA VAL A 67 20.32 -3.96 2.55
C VAL A 67 20.69 -3.06 1.38
N ALA A 68 19.91 -3.13 0.30
CA ALA A 68 20.04 -2.20 -0.82
C ALA A 68 19.47 -0.85 -0.38
N THR A 69 20.35 0.11 -0.06
CA THR A 69 19.95 1.48 0.29
C THR A 69 20.36 2.45 -0.81
N PHE A 70 19.40 3.12 -1.45
CA PHE A 70 19.65 4.12 -2.50
C PHE A 70 19.83 5.54 -1.93
N GLY A 71 20.18 5.66 -0.65
CA GLY A 71 20.55 6.92 -0.01
C GLY A 71 19.41 7.96 -0.01
N VAL A 72 19.51 8.98 -0.88
CA VAL A 72 18.54 10.09 -0.95
C VAL A 72 17.15 9.59 -1.39
N LEU A 73 17.10 8.59 -2.26
CA LEU A 73 15.84 8.01 -2.75
C LEU A 73 15.09 7.26 -1.66
N ASP A 74 15.80 6.60 -0.74
CA ASP A 74 15.18 5.89 0.38
C ASP A 74 14.44 6.84 1.30
N LYS A 75 15.01 8.03 1.56
CA LYS A 75 14.37 9.06 2.38
C LYS A 75 13.07 9.56 1.75
N LYS A 76 13.01 9.64 0.42
CA LYS A 76 11.77 10.00 -0.30
C LYS A 76 10.75 8.86 -0.21
N LEU A 77 11.19 7.63 -0.43
CA LEU A 77 10.33 6.44 -0.34
C LEU A 77 9.75 6.27 1.07
N GLN A 78 10.56 6.39 2.12
CA GLN A 78 10.11 6.35 3.51
C GLN A 78 9.06 7.42 3.82
N ARG A 79 9.24 8.64 3.32
CA ARG A 79 8.24 9.71 3.45
C ARG A 79 6.93 9.38 2.74
N GLU A 80 6.99 8.78 1.55
CA GLU A 80 5.79 8.37 0.82
C GLU A 80 5.04 7.22 1.50
N VAL A 81 5.77 6.24 2.03
CA VAL A 81 5.23 5.13 2.82
C VAL A 81 4.55 5.66 4.07
N LYS A 82 5.24 6.49 4.87
CA LYS A 82 4.66 7.11 6.07
C LYS A 82 3.38 7.90 5.76
N ARG A 83 3.40 8.69 4.69
CA ARG A 83 2.21 9.46 4.26
C ARG A 83 1.05 8.54 3.85
N ARG A 84 1.34 7.37 3.26
CA ARG A 84 0.30 6.38 2.93
C ARG A 84 -0.28 5.75 4.20
N GLU A 85 0.57 5.37 5.15
CA GLU A 85 0.17 4.80 6.43
C GLU A 85 -0.70 5.76 7.22
N GLU A 86 -0.33 7.05 7.30
CA GLU A 86 -1.12 8.08 7.97
C GLU A 86 -2.52 8.22 7.35
N ARG A 87 -2.63 8.16 6.01
CA ARG A 87 -3.93 8.19 5.33
C ARG A 87 -4.76 6.94 5.61
N GLN A 88 -4.13 5.77 5.63
CA GLN A 88 -4.81 4.51 5.94
C GLN A 88 -5.30 4.51 7.39
N ALA A 89 -4.48 4.94 8.33
CA ALA A 89 -4.86 5.09 9.73
C ALA A 89 -6.01 6.09 9.92
N ALA A 90 -5.97 7.23 9.22
CA ALA A 90 -7.05 8.21 9.26
C ALA A 90 -8.36 7.66 8.65
N ALA A 91 -8.28 6.86 7.58
CA ALA A 91 -9.46 6.21 6.99
C ALA A 91 -10.05 5.15 7.94
N ALA A 92 -9.20 4.29 8.52
CA ALA A 92 -9.62 3.30 9.50
C ALA A 92 -10.24 3.95 10.74
N ALA A 93 -9.68 5.07 11.22
CA ALA A 93 -10.24 5.82 12.34
C ALA A 93 -11.60 6.47 12.02
N ARG A 94 -11.90 6.78 10.76
CA ARG A 94 -13.23 7.25 10.35
C ARG A 94 -14.22 6.11 10.31
N GLN A 95 -13.82 4.97 9.72
CA GLN A 95 -14.66 3.77 9.68
C GLN A 95 -15.07 3.31 11.07
N SER A 96 -14.11 3.22 12.00
CA SER A 96 -14.40 2.81 13.37
C SER A 96 -15.29 3.79 14.15
N ARG A 97 -15.31 5.08 13.80
CA ARG A 97 -16.26 6.04 14.37
C ARG A 97 -17.66 5.81 13.83
N CYS A 98 -17.81 5.66 12.52
CA CYS A 98 -19.10 5.38 11.90
C CYS A 98 -19.68 4.04 12.36
N GLU A 99 -18.85 3.01 12.52
CA GLU A 99 -19.27 1.70 13.06
C GLU A 99 -19.79 1.82 14.49
N LYS A 100 -19.08 2.56 15.36
CA LYS A 100 -19.56 2.83 16.72
C LYS A 100 -20.87 3.61 16.77
N GLU A 101 -20.99 4.65 15.95
CA GLU A 101 -22.23 5.43 15.84
C GLU A 101 -23.40 4.54 15.36
N LEU A 102 -23.15 3.63 14.41
CA LEU A 102 -24.14 2.66 13.94
C LEU A 102 -24.53 1.65 15.03
N GLU A 103 -23.57 1.12 15.77
CA GLU A 103 -23.81 0.21 16.91
C GLU A 103 -24.64 0.91 18.00
N GLU A 104 -24.31 2.16 18.34
CA GLU A 104 -25.06 2.96 19.30
C GLU A 104 -26.50 3.23 18.84
N MET A 105 -26.71 3.60 17.57
CA MET A 105 -28.06 3.79 17.00
C MET A 105 -28.85 2.48 17.00
N THR A 106 -28.21 1.36 16.66
CA THR A 106 -28.86 0.04 16.65
C THR A 106 -29.25 -0.41 18.06
N ALA A 107 -28.39 -0.17 19.06
CA ALA A 107 -28.67 -0.48 20.45
C ALA A 107 -29.83 0.37 21.02
N MET A 108 -29.90 1.66 20.67
CA MET A 108 -31.02 2.52 21.07
C MET A 108 -32.34 2.13 20.39
N SER A 109 -32.30 1.76 19.10
CA SER A 109 -33.49 1.30 18.37
C SER A 109 -34.02 -0.03 18.92
N SER A 110 -33.16 -0.90 19.44
CA SER A 110 -33.56 -2.19 20.03
C SER A 110 -34.26 -2.07 21.39
N LEU A 111 -34.14 -0.92 22.09
CA LEU A 111 -34.85 -0.67 23.35
C LEU A 111 -36.25 -0.06 23.14
N VAL A 112 -36.63 0.26 21.90
CA VAL A 112 -37.91 0.89 21.52
C VAL A 112 -38.73 -0.08 20.66
N SER A 113 -38.68 -1.38 20.95
CA SER A 113 -39.45 -2.38 20.19
C SER A 113 -39.96 -3.55 21.04
N GLU A 114 -40.53 -3.23 22.21
CA GLU A 114 -41.50 -4.08 22.91
C GLU A 114 -42.78 -3.25 23.17
N SER A 115 -43.57 -3.02 22.13
CA SER A 115 -45.00 -2.72 22.25
C SER A 115 -45.69 -3.20 20.98
N ASP A 116 -46.47 -4.27 21.15
CA ASP A 116 -47.21 -4.99 20.11
C ASP A 116 -48.58 -4.34 19.87
N GLU A 117 -49.15 -4.62 18.68
CA GLU A 117 -50.52 -4.36 18.16
C GLU A 117 -50.77 -3.07 17.31
N GLU A 118 -50.55 -3.24 15.99
CA GLU A 118 -51.46 -3.05 14.82
C GLU A 118 -52.08 -1.67 14.43
N PRO A 119 -52.47 -1.48 13.12
CA PRO A 119 -52.19 -0.27 12.33
C PRO A 119 -53.45 0.58 12.05
N GLU A 120 -53.27 1.88 11.81
CA GLU A 120 -54.21 2.68 11.01
C GLU A 120 -53.52 3.87 10.32
N GLU A 121 -54.13 4.23 9.21
CA GLU A 121 -53.88 5.21 8.15
C GLU A 121 -53.25 6.58 8.49
N ASP A 122 -52.48 7.05 7.48
CA ASP A 122 -52.32 8.42 7.00
C ASP A 122 -52.60 9.59 7.95
N THR A 123 -51.58 10.43 8.18
CA THR A 123 -51.70 11.89 7.92
C THR A 123 -50.34 12.59 8.00
N ASN A 124 -50.04 13.32 6.93
CA ASN A 124 -49.10 14.44 6.82
C ASN A 124 -48.54 14.99 8.14
N THR A 125 -47.22 14.96 8.31
CA THR A 125 -46.52 15.94 9.17
C THR A 125 -45.15 16.28 8.58
N VAL A 126 -45.13 17.44 7.93
CA VAL A 126 -44.04 18.40 7.68
C VAL A 126 -42.68 18.01 8.30
N CYS A 127 -41.71 17.68 7.44
CA CYS A 127 -40.28 17.72 7.79
C CYS A 127 -39.88 19.16 8.16
N PRO A 128 -39.27 19.42 9.33
CA PRO A 128 -38.52 20.64 9.51
C PRO A 128 -37.22 20.53 8.70
N THR A 129 -37.20 21.24 7.58
CA THR A 129 -35.98 21.61 6.86
C THR A 129 -35.11 22.43 7.80
N SER A 130 -34.02 21.87 8.30
CA SER A 130 -33.00 22.66 8.98
C SER A 130 -32.23 23.46 7.93
N GLU A 131 -32.51 24.75 7.90
CA GLU A 131 -31.77 25.74 7.12
C GLU A 131 -30.33 25.76 7.61
N GLY A 132 -29.44 25.12 6.85
CA GLY A 132 -28.00 25.29 7.00
C GLY A 132 -27.59 26.66 6.48
N GLU A 133 -27.32 27.59 7.39
CA GLU A 133 -26.66 28.86 7.06
C GLU A 133 -25.33 28.61 6.32
N PRO A 134 -25.09 29.26 5.16
CA PRO A 134 -23.86 29.11 4.41
C PRO A 134 -22.83 30.15 4.85
N SER A 135 -21.98 29.81 5.81
CA SER A 135 -20.91 30.71 6.29
C SER A 135 -19.51 30.10 6.17
N HIS A 136 -18.90 30.38 5.01
CA HIS A 136 -17.50 30.77 4.78
C HIS A 136 -16.94 30.18 3.49
N LYS A 137 -17.09 30.93 2.40
CA LYS A 137 -16.37 30.72 1.15
C LYS A 137 -14.87 30.96 1.39
N ARG A 138 -14.11 29.89 1.63
CA ARG A 138 -12.65 29.93 1.42
C ARG A 138 -12.42 30.11 -0.08
N LYS A 139 -11.78 31.21 -0.47
CA LYS A 139 -11.28 31.44 -1.83
C LYS A 139 -10.23 30.36 -2.11
N LYS A 140 -10.65 29.23 -2.70
CA LYS A 140 -9.73 28.27 -3.31
C LYS A 140 -9.31 28.88 -4.63
N THR A 141 -8.06 29.30 -4.73
CA THR A 141 -7.38 29.54 -6.00
C THR A 141 -7.26 28.19 -6.70
N GLY A 142 -8.31 27.82 -7.44
CA GLY A 142 -8.32 26.62 -8.25
C GLY A 142 -7.61 26.90 -9.56
N THR A 143 -6.65 26.05 -9.91
CA THR A 143 -6.11 25.94 -11.27
C THR A 143 -7.29 25.72 -12.22
N ASN A 144 -7.37 26.49 -13.32
CA ASN A 144 -8.39 26.29 -14.35
C ASN A 144 -8.32 24.84 -14.85
N VAL A 145 -9.24 24.00 -14.39
CA VAL A 145 -9.46 22.69 -15.00
C VAL A 145 -10.11 22.99 -16.34
N PHE A 146 -9.40 22.70 -17.41
CA PHE A 146 -9.93 22.81 -18.77
C PHE A 146 -11.10 21.82 -18.87
N ILE A 147 -12.32 22.34 -18.81
CA ILE A 147 -13.53 21.57 -19.11
C ILE A 147 -13.71 21.67 -20.62
N PRO A 148 -13.45 20.60 -21.40
CA PRO A 148 -13.67 20.65 -22.83
C PRO A 148 -15.14 20.98 -23.11
N HIS A 149 -15.36 21.90 -24.06
CA HIS A 149 -16.66 22.47 -24.40
C HIS A 149 -17.72 21.42 -24.82
N ASP A 150 -17.29 20.20 -25.16
CA ASP A 150 -18.17 19.09 -25.52
C ASP A 150 -19.07 18.63 -24.37
N ILE A 151 -18.69 18.87 -23.11
CA ILE A 151 -19.49 18.48 -21.92
C ILE A 151 -20.78 19.30 -21.81
N LEU A 152 -20.79 20.54 -22.31
CA LEU A 152 -21.98 21.41 -22.30
C LEU A 152 -22.97 21.07 -23.43
N SER A 153 -22.55 20.27 -24.42
CA SER A 153 -23.38 19.93 -25.58
C SER A 153 -24.33 18.75 -25.33
N ARG A 154 -24.06 17.92 -24.32
CA ARG A 154 -24.81 16.68 -24.04
C ARG A 154 -24.95 16.42 -22.54
N PRO A 155 -25.91 17.06 -21.85
CA PRO A 155 -26.12 16.86 -20.41
C PRO A 155 -26.61 15.45 -20.03
N SER A 156 -27.11 14.64 -20.98
CA SER A 156 -27.76 13.35 -20.68
C SER A 156 -26.81 12.19 -20.36
N VAL A 157 -25.49 12.36 -20.44
CA VAL A 157 -24.53 11.25 -20.23
C VAL A 157 -24.00 11.22 -18.78
N VAL A 158 -24.28 12.24 -17.96
CA VAL A 158 -23.72 12.33 -16.60
C VAL A 158 -24.67 11.79 -15.53
N SER A 159 -25.95 11.56 -15.83
CA SER A 159 -26.92 11.03 -14.86
C SER A 159 -26.72 9.54 -14.50
N LEU A 160 -25.90 8.80 -15.24
CA LEU A 160 -25.62 7.38 -14.95
C LEU A 160 -24.46 7.16 -13.96
N ALA A 161 -23.68 8.20 -13.62
CA ALA A 161 -22.55 8.04 -12.68
C ALA A 161 -22.90 8.36 -11.22
N THR A 162 -24.08 8.91 -10.94
CA THR A 162 -24.49 9.31 -9.58
C THR A 162 -25.85 8.78 -9.13
N SER A 163 -26.53 7.97 -9.95
CA SER A 163 -27.82 7.34 -9.60
C SER A 163 -27.71 5.82 -9.67
N SER A 164 -27.02 5.25 -8.68
CA SER A 164 -27.14 3.82 -8.36
C SER A 164 -27.00 3.64 -6.85
N TYR A 165 -27.95 4.20 -6.10
CA TYR A 165 -28.32 3.74 -4.76
C TYR A 165 -29.76 4.17 -4.50
N HIS A 166 -30.70 3.31 -4.89
CA HIS A 166 -31.85 2.98 -4.06
C HIS A 166 -31.85 1.46 -3.91
#